data_AF-A0A316DIP1-F1
#
_entry.id   AF-A0A316DIP1-F1
#
_cell.length_a   1.000
_cell.length_b   1.000
_cell.length_c   1.000
_cell.angle_alpha   90.00
_cell.angle_beta   90.00
_cell.angle_gamma   90.00
#
_symmetry.space_group_name_H-M   'P 1'
#
loop_
_entity.id
_entity.type
_entity.pdbx_description
1 polymer ?
#
loop_
_entity_poly.entity_id
_entity_poly.type
_entity_poly.pdbx_seq_one_letter_code
_entity_poly.pdbx_strand_id
1 'polypeptide(L)'
;MVKNVLFIASLTFLALSSHGQMVTDSTAEKMLLYQRNNGGFPQPHGDPIKYDLAISEKLKATLLAEKPLLDATIDDQATTREIKGLASAYQKTQNPVYLKAVENGINYLITAQNSAGGWGQFYPDSSGYHKHITYNDNAMIDVMWIMKYASECTHDFEKIDKKIAQNAKIALEKGIQCILKTQVVQNGKLTAWCAQHDRKTLKPAKARMFELPSLSGNESVGITRFLMSIDKPSAEIKKSIQSAVEWLESVKIVGIKTKDIPDASQPKGKDRIVVEDPNSVVWARFYELDTNKPFFVGRNSIPKSTLAEIENERRVGYAYYGVWAKALLEKDYPIWKTKWK
;
A
#
# COMPACT_ATOMS: atom_id res chain seq x y z
N MET A 1 -86.10 20.51 -29.14
CA MET A 1 -85.00 21.00 -28.28
C MET A 1 -84.37 19.83 -27.56
N VAL A 2 -83.36 19.20 -28.15
CA VAL A 2 -82.42 18.32 -27.43
C VAL A 2 -81.09 18.45 -28.20
N LYS A 3 -80.06 19.00 -27.56
CA LYS A 3 -78.67 18.90 -28.03
C LYS A 3 -77.83 18.38 -26.88
N ASN A 4 -77.25 17.21 -27.11
CA ASN A 4 -76.38 16.47 -26.21
C ASN A 4 -75.09 17.25 -25.93
N VAL A 5 -74.67 17.24 -24.66
CA VAL A 5 -73.38 17.72 -24.19
C VAL A 5 -72.37 16.59 -24.34
N LEU A 6 -71.29 16.82 -25.10
CA LEU A 6 -70.12 15.93 -25.12
C LEU A 6 -69.20 16.31 -23.96
N PHE A 7 -68.94 15.37 -23.05
CA PHE A 7 -67.92 15.48 -22.01
C PHE A 7 -66.58 15.00 -22.59
N ILE A 8 -65.57 15.86 -22.62
CA ILE A 8 -64.18 15.49 -22.95
C ILE A 8 -63.49 15.15 -21.63
N ALA A 9 -63.20 13.86 -21.41
CA ALA A 9 -62.35 13.41 -20.31
C ALA A 9 -60.89 13.57 -20.72
N SER A 10 -60.17 14.50 -20.09
CA SER A 10 -58.71 14.60 -20.19
C SER A 10 -58.08 13.60 -19.22
N LEU A 11 -57.41 12.57 -19.74
CA LEU A 11 -56.55 11.69 -18.95
C LEU A 11 -55.17 12.34 -18.76
N THR A 12 -54.91 12.83 -17.55
CA THR A 12 -53.58 13.22 -17.10
C THR A 12 -52.81 11.96 -16.69
N PHE A 13 -51.80 11.56 -17.47
CA PHE A 13 -50.83 10.55 -17.05
C PHE A 13 -49.88 11.17 -16.01
N LEU A 14 -50.06 10.84 -14.73
CA LEU A 14 -49.01 11.03 -13.73
C LEU A 14 -47.93 9.97 -13.93
N ALA A 15 -46.77 10.36 -14.45
CA ALA A 15 -45.56 9.56 -14.38
C ALA A 15 -45.03 9.57 -12.94
N LEU A 16 -45.46 8.60 -12.13
CA LEU A 16 -44.81 8.27 -10.86
C LEU A 16 -43.43 7.71 -11.18
N SER A 17 -42.40 8.55 -11.07
CA SER A 17 -41.01 8.10 -11.08
C SER A 17 -40.73 7.38 -9.76
N SER A 18 -40.88 6.06 -9.76
CA SER A 18 -40.38 5.20 -8.69
C SER A 18 -38.85 5.31 -8.66
N HIS A 19 -38.33 6.20 -7.83
CA HIS A 19 -36.93 6.12 -7.41
C HIS A 19 -36.81 4.88 -6.51
N GLY A 20 -36.65 3.72 -7.13
CA GLY A 20 -36.28 2.50 -6.43
C GLY A 20 -35.05 2.79 -5.59
N GLN A 21 -35.10 2.46 -4.31
CA GLN A 21 -33.97 2.63 -3.39
C GLN A 21 -32.76 1.92 -3.98
N MET A 22 -31.65 2.64 -4.20
CA MET A 22 -30.44 2.07 -4.79
C MET A 22 -29.94 0.91 -3.92
N VAL A 23 -29.49 -0.16 -4.56
CA VAL A 23 -28.86 -1.29 -3.86
C VAL A 23 -27.59 -0.78 -3.17
N THR A 24 -27.39 -1.17 -1.92
CA THR A 24 -26.26 -0.73 -1.10
C THR A 24 -25.45 -1.91 -0.59
N ASP A 25 -24.17 -1.66 -0.28
CA ASP A 25 -23.28 -2.58 0.40
C ASP A 25 -22.93 -2.00 1.78
N SER A 26 -23.17 -2.77 2.84
CA SER A 26 -23.05 -2.28 4.22
C SER A 26 -21.63 -1.87 4.61
N THR A 27 -20.61 -2.47 3.98
CA THR A 27 -19.20 -2.09 4.18
C THR A 27 -18.88 -0.82 3.40
N ALA A 28 -19.34 -0.73 2.15
CA ALA A 28 -19.16 0.45 1.31
C ALA A 28 -19.81 1.70 1.92
N GLU A 29 -21.01 1.59 2.50
CA GLU A 29 -21.67 2.71 3.21
C GLU A 29 -20.80 3.23 4.37
N LYS A 30 -20.13 2.33 5.09
CA LYS A 30 -19.18 2.73 6.15
C LYS A 30 -17.96 3.41 5.53
N MET A 31 -17.36 2.86 4.46
CA MET A 31 -16.24 3.48 3.76
C MET A 31 -16.59 4.92 3.31
N LEU A 32 -17.78 5.13 2.73
CA LEU A 32 -18.24 6.46 2.33
C LEU A 32 -18.25 7.46 3.49
N LEU A 33 -18.58 7.04 4.71
CA LEU A 33 -18.56 7.93 5.88
C LEU A 33 -17.12 8.34 6.26
N TYR A 34 -16.15 7.44 6.14
CA TYR A 34 -14.75 7.72 6.47
C TYR A 34 -13.99 8.54 5.42
N GLN A 35 -14.37 8.47 4.14
CA GLN A 35 -13.66 9.18 3.07
C GLN A 35 -13.62 10.69 3.34
N ARG A 36 -12.44 11.32 3.33
CA ARG A 36 -12.29 12.77 3.50
C ARG A 36 -12.65 13.51 2.21
N ASN A 37 -12.88 14.82 2.30
CA ASN A 37 -13.21 15.67 1.15
C ASN A 37 -12.13 15.68 0.07
N ASN A 38 -10.87 15.44 0.46
CA ASN A 38 -9.76 15.32 -0.49
C ASN A 38 -9.73 13.97 -1.24
N GLY A 39 -10.63 13.03 -0.90
CA GLY A 39 -10.75 11.70 -1.50
C GLY A 39 -10.00 10.58 -0.77
N GLY A 40 -9.05 10.91 0.11
CA GLY A 40 -8.27 9.94 0.87
C GLY A 40 -9.00 9.42 2.11
N PHE A 41 -8.38 8.43 2.76
CA PHE A 41 -8.90 7.81 3.99
C PHE A 41 -7.92 7.98 5.14
N PRO A 42 -8.43 8.25 6.36
CA PRO A 42 -7.60 8.41 7.55
C PRO A 42 -7.21 7.06 8.16
N GLN A 43 -6.30 7.11 9.13
CA GLN A 43 -6.12 6.06 10.14
C GLN A 43 -6.36 6.67 11.52
N PRO A 44 -7.61 6.70 12.00
CA PRO A 44 -7.91 7.21 13.33
C PRO A 44 -7.11 6.41 14.37
N HIS A 45 -6.37 7.12 15.23
CA HIS A 45 -5.48 6.54 16.24
C HIS A 45 -4.30 5.72 15.69
N GLY A 46 -4.02 5.79 14.38
CA GLY A 46 -2.88 5.11 13.74
C GLY A 46 -3.14 3.65 13.39
N ASP A 47 -4.38 3.16 13.48
CA ASP A 47 -4.75 1.79 13.13
C ASP A 47 -5.62 1.74 11.87
N PRO A 48 -5.59 0.64 11.09
CA PRO A 48 -6.57 0.37 10.04
C PRO A 48 -8.02 0.39 10.56
N ILE A 49 -8.91 0.99 9.77
CA ILE A 49 -10.34 1.04 10.11
C ILE A 49 -10.94 -0.38 10.10
N LYS A 50 -11.66 -0.72 11.17
CA LYS A 50 -12.38 -1.99 11.35
C LYS A 50 -13.83 -1.87 10.87
N TYR A 51 -14.08 -2.18 9.60
CA TYR A 51 -15.39 -2.02 8.98
C TYR A 51 -16.44 -3.06 9.40
N ASP A 52 -16.05 -4.11 10.14
CA ASP A 52 -16.96 -5.06 10.78
C ASP A 52 -17.72 -4.43 11.96
N LEU A 53 -17.13 -3.42 12.61
CA LEU A 53 -17.77 -2.70 13.73
C LEU A 53 -18.95 -1.84 13.26
N ALA A 54 -19.98 -1.74 14.09
CA ALA A 54 -21.13 -0.88 13.86
C ALA A 54 -20.76 0.61 14.00
N ILE A 55 -21.37 1.48 13.19
CA ILE A 55 -21.24 2.94 13.33
C ILE A 55 -22.42 3.44 14.16
N SER A 56 -22.14 3.96 15.35
CA SER A 56 -23.16 4.64 16.17
C SER A 56 -23.53 6.00 15.56
N GLU A 57 -24.72 6.53 15.89
CA GLU A 57 -25.12 7.86 15.41
C GLU A 57 -24.14 8.96 15.84
N LYS A 58 -23.56 8.85 17.04
CA LYS A 58 -22.51 9.77 17.51
C LYS A 58 -21.25 9.69 16.63
N LEU A 59 -20.80 8.48 16.30
CA LEU A 59 -19.63 8.29 15.43
C LEU A 59 -19.94 8.80 14.02
N LYS A 60 -21.13 8.52 13.48
CA LYS A 60 -21.57 9.03 12.18
C LYS A 60 -21.52 10.55 12.12
N ALA A 61 -22.09 11.24 13.13
CA ALA A 61 -22.05 12.69 13.23
C ALA A 61 -20.61 13.23 13.29
N THR A 62 -19.72 12.52 14.01
CA THR A 62 -18.29 12.86 14.08
C THR A 62 -17.63 12.73 12.71
N LEU A 63 -17.79 11.60 12.02
CA LEU A 63 -17.20 11.36 10.70
C LEU A 63 -17.68 12.37 9.65
N LEU A 64 -18.94 12.80 9.73
CA LEU A 64 -19.48 13.84 8.86
C LEU A 64 -18.84 15.21 9.14
N ALA A 65 -18.58 15.55 10.40
CA ALA A 65 -17.87 16.78 10.77
C ALA A 65 -16.38 16.74 10.41
N GLU A 66 -15.76 15.57 10.40
CA GLU A 66 -14.34 15.37 10.06
C GLU A 66 -14.05 15.33 8.56
N LYS A 67 -15.07 15.39 7.69
CA LYS A 67 -14.89 15.39 6.23
C LYS A 67 -13.81 16.37 5.73
N PRO A 68 -13.66 17.60 6.27
CA PRO A 68 -12.63 18.54 5.83
C PRO A 68 -11.21 18.25 6.36
N LEU A 69 -11.02 17.28 7.25
CA LEU A 69 -9.69 16.99 7.81
C LEU A 69 -8.72 16.52 6.71
N LEU A 70 -7.45 16.84 6.93
CA LEU A 70 -6.33 16.57 6.01
C LEU A 70 -5.37 15.53 6.62
N ASP A 71 -5.95 14.44 7.11
CA ASP A 71 -5.31 13.36 7.88
C ASP A 71 -5.24 12.03 7.09
N ALA A 72 -5.39 12.10 5.77
CA ALA A 72 -5.39 10.92 4.91
C ALA A 72 -3.98 10.32 4.74
N THR A 73 -3.94 9.00 4.58
CA THR A 73 -2.71 8.21 4.56
C THR A 73 -2.82 7.03 3.61
N ILE A 74 -1.66 6.49 3.22
CA ILE A 74 -1.52 5.22 2.50
C ILE A 74 -0.88 4.12 3.35
N ASP A 75 -0.62 4.40 4.62
CA ASP A 75 -0.08 3.44 5.59
C ASP A 75 -1.09 2.32 5.89
N ASP A 76 -0.60 1.11 6.18
CA ASP A 76 -1.40 -0.12 6.38
C ASP A 76 -2.61 -0.27 5.44
N GLN A 77 -2.37 0.02 4.15
CA GLN A 77 -3.34 -0.07 3.06
C GLN A 77 -4.52 0.91 3.16
N ALA A 78 -4.46 1.91 4.04
CA ALA A 78 -5.44 3.00 4.02
C ALA A 78 -5.49 3.64 2.63
N THR A 79 -6.66 4.13 2.27
CA THR A 79 -7.00 4.65 0.94
C THR A 79 -7.05 3.56 -0.14
N THR A 80 -6.03 2.72 -0.29
CA THR A 80 -5.97 1.73 -1.38
C THR A 80 -6.91 0.55 -1.15
N ARG A 81 -7.07 0.07 0.08
CA ARG A 81 -8.06 -0.95 0.45
C ARG A 81 -9.47 -0.46 0.20
N GLU A 82 -9.78 0.77 0.60
CA GLU A 82 -11.11 1.34 0.46
C GLU A 82 -11.46 1.62 -0.99
N ILE A 83 -10.51 2.10 -1.82
CA ILE A 83 -10.72 2.20 -3.27
C ILE A 83 -11.07 0.83 -3.87
N LYS A 84 -10.31 -0.23 -3.55
CA LYS A 84 -10.60 -1.60 -4.03
C LYS A 84 -11.98 -2.08 -3.56
N GLY A 85 -12.30 -1.86 -2.28
CA GLY A 85 -13.58 -2.26 -1.69
C GLY A 85 -14.78 -1.56 -2.34
N LEU A 86 -14.68 -0.24 -2.54
CA LEU A 86 -15.71 0.56 -3.20
C LEU A 86 -15.87 0.19 -4.69
N ALA A 87 -14.79 -0.13 -5.39
CA ALA A 87 -14.85 -0.59 -6.78
C ALA A 87 -15.62 -1.93 -6.89
N SER A 88 -15.29 -2.91 -6.05
CA SER A 88 -16.02 -4.19 -5.99
C SER A 88 -17.49 -4.00 -5.58
N ALA A 89 -17.77 -3.09 -4.62
CA ALA A 89 -19.14 -2.78 -4.22
C ALA A 89 -19.94 -2.15 -5.36
N TYR A 90 -19.32 -1.25 -6.14
CA TYR A 90 -19.95 -0.70 -7.33
C TYR A 90 -20.29 -1.78 -8.36
N GLN A 91 -19.40 -2.73 -8.63
CA GLN A 91 -19.69 -3.82 -9.58
C GLN A 91 -20.92 -4.64 -9.17
N LYS A 92 -21.08 -4.92 -7.87
CA LYS A 92 -22.21 -5.69 -7.33
C LYS A 92 -23.53 -4.93 -7.30
N THR A 93 -23.48 -3.62 -7.03
CA THR A 93 -24.68 -2.82 -6.72
C THR A 93 -25.08 -1.85 -7.83
N GLN A 94 -24.14 -1.52 -8.71
CA GLN A 94 -24.22 -0.45 -9.71
C GLN A 94 -24.53 0.93 -9.09
N ASN A 95 -24.26 1.12 -7.79
CA ASN A 95 -24.53 2.37 -7.10
C ASN A 95 -23.48 3.44 -7.48
N PRO A 96 -23.86 4.52 -8.20
CA PRO A 96 -22.93 5.50 -8.73
C PRO A 96 -22.17 6.29 -7.65
N VAL A 97 -22.67 6.32 -6.40
CA VAL A 97 -21.98 6.96 -5.28
C VAL A 97 -20.65 6.25 -4.99
N TYR A 98 -20.61 4.91 -5.08
CA TYR A 98 -19.38 4.13 -4.87
C TYR A 98 -18.37 4.38 -5.98
N LEU A 99 -18.80 4.41 -7.24
CA LEU A 99 -17.93 4.76 -8.36
C LEU A 99 -17.34 6.15 -8.18
N LYS A 100 -18.16 7.13 -7.76
CA LYS A 100 -17.67 8.48 -7.51
C LYS A 100 -16.63 8.53 -6.38
N ALA A 101 -16.83 7.75 -5.32
CA ALA A 101 -15.87 7.64 -4.23
C ALA A 101 -14.54 7.00 -4.66
N VAL A 102 -14.59 5.97 -5.53
CA VAL A 102 -13.40 5.36 -6.16
C VAL A 102 -12.61 6.43 -6.93
N GLU A 103 -13.28 7.17 -7.80
CA GLU A 103 -12.66 8.22 -8.61
C GLU A 103 -12.03 9.33 -7.75
N ASN A 104 -12.70 9.74 -6.68
CA ASN A 104 -12.15 10.70 -5.73
C ASN A 104 -10.89 10.17 -5.04
N GLY A 105 -10.88 8.90 -4.64
CA GLY A 105 -9.70 8.24 -4.06
C GLY A 105 -8.53 8.14 -5.04
N ILE A 106 -8.78 7.81 -6.31
CA ILE A 106 -7.73 7.81 -7.36
C ILE A 106 -7.16 9.22 -7.55
N ASN A 107 -8.02 10.24 -7.62
CA ASN A 107 -7.58 11.64 -7.75
C ASN A 107 -6.78 12.13 -6.55
N TYR A 108 -7.14 11.70 -5.33
CA TYR A 108 -6.33 11.93 -4.13
C TYR A 108 -4.92 11.38 -4.32
N LEU A 109 -4.80 10.11 -4.72
CA LEU A 109 -3.50 9.46 -4.91
C LEU A 109 -2.69 10.14 -6.02
N ILE A 110 -3.31 10.53 -7.14
CA ILE A 110 -2.63 11.29 -8.21
C ILE A 110 -2.12 12.63 -7.68
N THR A 111 -2.92 13.33 -6.89
CA THR A 111 -2.55 14.63 -6.29
C THR A 111 -1.42 14.49 -5.27
N ALA A 112 -1.41 13.40 -4.51
CA ALA A 112 -0.39 13.12 -3.50
C ALA A 112 0.97 12.71 -4.09
N GLN A 113 1.05 12.41 -5.39
CA GLN A 113 2.29 12.03 -6.05
C GLN A 113 3.28 13.21 -6.05
N ASN A 114 4.48 13.00 -5.50
CA ASN A 114 5.49 14.02 -5.42
C ASN A 114 6.22 14.22 -6.77
N SER A 115 7.05 15.27 -6.87
CA SER A 115 7.78 15.61 -8.09
C SER A 115 8.79 14.55 -8.55
N ALA A 116 9.26 13.68 -7.66
CA ALA A 116 10.12 12.55 -8.01
C ALA A 116 9.33 11.35 -8.57
N GLY A 117 8.00 11.37 -8.48
CA GLY A 117 7.10 10.31 -8.92
C GLY A 117 6.69 9.33 -7.83
N GLY A 118 7.18 9.48 -6.60
CA GLY A 118 6.82 8.62 -5.47
C GLY A 118 5.71 9.20 -4.60
N TRP A 119 5.37 8.50 -3.51
CA TRP A 119 4.34 8.90 -2.56
C TRP A 119 4.87 8.98 -1.14
N GLY A 120 4.43 10.03 -0.43
CA GLY A 120 4.53 10.13 1.03
C GLY A 120 3.63 9.12 1.73
N GLN A 121 3.95 8.78 2.98
CA GLN A 121 3.06 7.97 3.82
C GLN A 121 1.74 8.71 4.06
N PHE A 122 1.80 10.02 4.30
CA PHE A 122 0.63 10.90 4.47
C PHE A 122 0.62 11.98 3.39
N TYR A 123 -0.58 12.51 3.10
CA TYR A 123 -0.74 13.72 2.28
C TYR A 123 -2.01 14.48 2.71
N PRO A 124 -1.94 15.83 2.89
CA PRO A 124 -0.83 16.74 2.58
C PRO A 124 0.23 16.89 3.68
N ASP A 125 0.11 16.16 4.80
CA ASP A 125 1.14 16.19 5.83
C ASP A 125 2.51 15.81 5.25
N SER A 126 3.50 16.66 5.51
CA SER A 126 4.88 16.46 5.08
C SER A 126 5.88 16.63 6.23
N SER A 127 5.38 16.55 7.46
CA SER A 127 6.19 16.53 8.67
C SER A 127 7.04 15.25 8.74
N GLY A 128 8.15 15.33 9.47
CA GLY A 128 9.00 14.17 9.77
C GLY A 128 9.35 13.32 8.55
N TYR A 129 9.17 12.00 8.70
CA TYR A 129 9.40 11.01 7.66
C TYR A 129 8.18 10.79 6.76
N HIS A 130 6.99 11.32 7.10
CA HIS A 130 5.75 11.11 6.34
C HIS A 130 5.86 11.62 4.88
N LYS A 131 6.75 12.59 4.64
CA LYS A 131 7.05 13.12 3.31
C LYS A 131 7.90 12.22 2.40
N HIS A 132 8.59 11.23 2.96
CA HIS A 132 9.54 10.41 2.20
C HIS A 132 8.81 9.49 1.24
N ILE A 133 9.47 9.11 0.15
CA ILE A 133 8.98 8.05 -0.74
C ILE A 133 8.89 6.78 0.12
N THR A 134 7.68 6.29 0.35
CA THR A 134 7.41 5.28 1.39
C THR A 134 7.07 3.93 0.75
N TYR A 135 8.03 3.02 0.74
CA TYR A 135 7.80 1.61 0.36
C TYR A 135 7.38 0.75 1.55
N ASN A 136 7.69 1.19 2.77
CA ASN A 136 7.35 0.52 4.02
C ASN A 136 5.91 -0.02 4.04
N ASP A 137 5.76 -1.27 4.46
CA ASP A 137 4.49 -1.98 4.55
C ASP A 137 3.70 -1.95 3.22
N ASN A 138 4.44 -1.96 2.09
CA ASN A 138 3.95 -1.81 0.72
C ASN A 138 3.17 -0.52 0.41
N ALA A 139 3.25 0.53 1.23
CA ALA A 139 2.40 1.72 1.07
C ALA A 139 2.38 2.28 -0.36
N MET A 140 3.55 2.63 -0.93
CA MET A 140 3.63 3.07 -2.33
C MET A 140 3.28 1.94 -3.32
N ILE A 141 3.62 0.69 -3.04
CA ILE A 141 3.35 -0.42 -3.97
C ILE A 141 1.86 -0.72 -4.11
N ASP A 142 1.08 -0.60 -3.04
CA ASP A 142 -0.37 -0.69 -3.11
C ASP A 142 -0.96 0.45 -3.94
N VAL A 143 -0.42 1.67 -3.85
CA VAL A 143 -0.80 2.78 -4.74
C VAL A 143 -0.47 2.47 -6.20
N MET A 144 0.70 1.90 -6.46
CA MET A 144 1.13 1.51 -7.81
C MET A 144 0.19 0.48 -8.44
N TRP A 145 -0.34 -0.47 -7.66
CA TRP A 145 -1.37 -1.40 -8.13
C TRP A 145 -2.69 -0.70 -8.48
N ILE A 146 -3.15 0.26 -7.66
CA ILE A 146 -4.34 1.08 -8.00
C ILE A 146 -4.12 1.80 -9.32
N MET A 147 -2.96 2.45 -9.50
CA MET A 147 -2.65 3.17 -10.73
C MET A 147 -2.61 2.24 -11.94
N LYS A 148 -2.06 1.03 -11.79
CA LYS A 148 -2.05 0.01 -12.84
C LYS A 148 -3.46 -0.42 -13.22
N TYR A 149 -4.28 -0.83 -12.25
CA TYR A 149 -5.66 -1.29 -12.49
C TYR A 149 -6.52 -0.19 -13.13
N ALA A 150 -6.42 1.04 -12.62
CA ALA A 150 -7.11 2.19 -13.19
C ALA A 150 -6.64 2.51 -14.63
N SER A 151 -5.33 2.46 -14.89
CA SER A 151 -4.78 2.75 -16.22
C SER A 151 -5.17 1.72 -17.28
N GLU A 152 -5.33 0.46 -16.87
CA GLU A 152 -5.69 -0.67 -17.73
C GLU A 152 -7.21 -0.90 -17.77
N CYS A 153 -7.97 -0.18 -16.94
CA CYS A 153 -9.41 -0.38 -16.74
C CYS A 153 -9.76 -1.84 -16.42
N THR A 154 -9.06 -2.45 -15.45
CA THR A 154 -9.27 -3.85 -15.01
C THR A 154 -9.53 -3.93 -13.52
N HIS A 155 -9.86 -5.12 -12.99
CA HIS A 155 -10.02 -5.37 -11.56
C HIS A 155 -11.07 -4.46 -10.90
N ASP A 156 -12.24 -4.36 -11.54
CA ASP A 156 -13.39 -3.55 -11.13
C ASP A 156 -13.31 -2.06 -11.49
N PHE A 157 -12.24 -1.61 -12.17
CA PHE A 157 -12.05 -0.23 -12.62
C PHE A 157 -12.57 0.05 -14.04
N GLU A 158 -13.35 -0.84 -14.66
CA GLU A 158 -13.79 -0.75 -16.07
C GLU A 158 -14.67 0.49 -16.34
N LYS A 159 -15.30 1.06 -15.31
CA LYS A 159 -16.29 2.15 -15.43
C LYS A 159 -15.80 3.52 -14.96
N ILE A 160 -14.54 3.64 -14.52
CA ILE A 160 -14.01 4.95 -14.12
C ILE A 160 -13.92 5.89 -15.32
N ASP A 161 -13.96 7.20 -15.05
CA ASP A 161 -13.76 8.23 -16.06
C ASP A 161 -12.44 8.04 -16.85
N LYS A 162 -12.52 8.15 -18.18
CA LYS A 162 -11.38 7.90 -19.08
C LYS A 162 -10.22 8.87 -18.84
N LYS A 163 -10.48 10.11 -18.42
CA LYS A 163 -9.43 11.08 -18.09
C LYS A 163 -8.71 10.67 -16.80
N ILE A 164 -9.43 10.11 -15.83
CA ILE A 164 -8.83 9.53 -14.63
C ILE A 164 -7.92 8.35 -14.99
N ALA A 165 -8.37 7.44 -15.85
CA ALA A 165 -7.54 6.33 -16.34
C ALA A 165 -6.25 6.81 -17.03
N GLN A 166 -6.35 7.84 -17.88
CA GLN A 166 -5.18 8.46 -18.53
C GLN A 166 -4.21 9.10 -17.52
N ASN A 167 -4.73 9.83 -16.53
CA ASN A 167 -3.91 10.44 -15.48
C ASN A 167 -3.25 9.36 -14.60
N ALA A 168 -3.97 8.27 -14.30
CA ALA A 168 -3.42 7.13 -13.57
C ALA A 168 -2.28 6.47 -14.34
N LYS A 169 -2.37 6.36 -15.68
CA LYS A 169 -1.27 5.89 -16.53
C LYS A 169 -0.02 6.77 -16.41
N ILE A 170 -0.19 8.10 -16.46
CA ILE A 170 0.94 9.04 -16.30
C ILE A 170 1.55 8.91 -14.90
N ALA A 171 0.72 8.78 -13.86
CA ALA A 171 1.19 8.60 -12.49
C ALA A 171 1.93 7.27 -12.33
N LEU A 172 1.42 6.18 -12.92
CA LEU A 172 2.06 4.87 -12.97
C LEU A 172 3.46 4.94 -13.59
N GLU A 173 3.59 5.58 -14.76
CA GLU A 173 4.88 5.73 -15.45
C GLU A 173 5.90 6.50 -14.59
N LYS A 174 5.47 7.60 -13.96
CA LYS A 174 6.31 8.36 -13.00
C LYS A 174 6.71 7.52 -11.79
N GLY A 175 5.80 6.71 -11.26
CA GLY A 175 6.05 5.83 -10.14
C GLY A 175 7.08 4.73 -10.46
N ILE A 176 6.99 4.12 -11.65
CA ILE A 176 7.99 3.16 -12.13
C ILE A 176 9.36 3.84 -12.23
N GLN A 177 9.43 5.04 -12.79
CA GLN A 177 10.68 5.81 -12.89
C GLN A 177 11.25 6.16 -11.50
N CYS A 178 10.40 6.48 -10.53
CA CYS A 178 10.82 6.69 -9.14
C CYS A 178 11.42 5.41 -8.54
N ILE A 179 10.78 4.25 -8.72
CA ILE A 179 11.30 2.95 -8.28
C ILE A 179 12.69 2.70 -8.86
N LEU A 180 12.86 2.85 -10.17
CA LEU A 180 14.14 2.61 -10.82
C LEU A 180 15.24 3.56 -10.31
N LYS A 181 14.93 4.85 -10.12
CA LYS A 181 15.90 5.85 -9.63
C LYS A 181 16.23 5.74 -8.14
N THR A 182 15.36 5.09 -7.36
CA THR A 182 15.60 4.84 -5.93
C THR A 182 16.30 3.50 -5.67
N GLN A 183 16.50 2.66 -6.69
CA GLN A 183 17.25 1.41 -6.50
C GLN A 183 18.69 1.73 -6.13
N VAL A 184 19.14 1.15 -5.02
CA VAL A 184 20.43 1.50 -4.43
C VAL A 184 21.55 0.85 -5.25
N VAL A 185 22.55 1.66 -5.59
CA VAL A 185 23.79 1.19 -6.21
C VAL A 185 24.85 1.06 -5.12
N GLN A 186 25.34 -0.17 -4.93
CA GLN A 186 26.43 -0.47 -4.00
C GLN A 186 27.62 -0.98 -4.81
N ASN A 187 28.77 -0.32 -4.68
CA ASN A 187 30.01 -0.69 -5.39
C ASN A 187 29.81 -0.88 -6.91
N GLY A 188 29.04 0.02 -7.53
CA GLY A 188 28.74 0.00 -8.97
C GLY A 188 27.70 -1.04 -9.41
N LYS A 189 27.11 -1.81 -8.49
CA LYS A 189 26.06 -2.80 -8.78
C LYS A 189 24.71 -2.35 -8.22
N LEU A 190 23.66 -2.52 -9.02
CA LEU A 190 22.29 -2.36 -8.51
C LEU A 190 22.01 -3.45 -7.48
N THR A 191 21.25 -3.08 -6.45
CA THR A 191 20.87 -3.97 -5.36
C THR A 191 19.36 -3.95 -5.22
N ALA A 192 18.85 -3.43 -4.12
CA ALA A 192 17.44 -3.39 -3.75
C ALA A 192 17.06 -1.97 -3.30
N TRP A 193 16.08 -1.84 -2.40
CA TRP A 193 15.56 -0.54 -1.94
C TRP A 193 15.55 -0.44 -0.42
N CYS A 194 15.58 0.78 0.10
CA CYS A 194 15.26 1.09 1.48
C CYS A 194 13.74 1.10 1.68
N ALA A 195 13.29 0.92 2.93
CA ALA A 195 11.86 1.07 3.26
C ALA A 195 11.36 2.50 2.99
N GLN A 196 12.25 3.51 3.08
CA GLN A 196 11.95 4.89 2.74
C GLN A 196 13.13 5.54 1.99
N HIS A 197 12.81 6.41 1.04
CA HIS A 197 13.78 7.24 0.33
C HIS A 197 13.42 8.72 0.43
N ASP A 198 14.43 9.58 0.54
CA ASP A 198 14.19 11.01 0.54
C ASP A 198 13.61 11.46 -0.80
N ARG A 199 12.49 12.21 -0.77
CA ARG A 199 11.75 12.60 -1.98
C ARG A 199 12.48 13.58 -2.89
N LYS A 200 13.60 14.16 -2.46
CA LYS A 200 14.40 15.11 -3.24
C LYS A 200 15.67 14.46 -3.75
N THR A 201 16.43 13.83 -2.86
CA THR A 201 17.74 13.24 -3.16
C THR A 201 17.66 11.80 -3.64
N LEU A 202 16.51 11.13 -3.43
CA LEU A 202 16.25 9.72 -3.76
C LEU A 202 17.10 8.72 -2.98
N LYS A 203 17.94 9.18 -2.05
CA LYS A 203 18.77 8.33 -1.21
C LYS A 203 17.92 7.65 -0.13
N PRO A 204 18.34 6.47 0.36
CA PRO A 204 17.79 5.86 1.57
C PRO A 204 17.65 6.88 2.71
N ALA A 205 16.49 6.90 3.36
CA ALA A 205 16.18 7.80 4.46
C ALA A 205 15.69 7.01 5.68
N LYS A 206 15.81 7.61 6.86
CA LYS A 206 15.28 7.04 8.09
C LYS A 206 13.78 7.31 8.21
N ALA A 207 13.08 6.48 8.96
CA ALA A 207 11.73 6.73 9.43
C ALA A 207 11.70 6.90 10.96
N ARG A 208 11.10 5.94 11.67
CA ARG A 208 11.11 5.90 13.13
C ARG A 208 12.53 5.69 13.66
N MET A 209 12.75 5.89 14.96
CA MET A 209 14.08 5.76 15.59
C MET A 209 14.75 4.39 15.37
N PHE A 210 13.96 3.35 15.13
CA PHE A 210 14.42 1.99 14.87
C PHE A 210 14.33 1.60 13.38
N GLU A 211 14.25 2.58 12.47
CA GLU A 211 14.17 2.36 11.02
C GLU A 211 15.18 3.26 10.33
N LEU A 212 16.42 2.79 10.31
CA LEU A 212 17.57 3.52 9.78
C LEU A 212 17.69 3.33 8.26
N PRO A 213 18.40 4.24 7.55
CA PRO A 213 18.67 4.08 6.13
C PRO A 213 19.43 2.76 5.90
N SER A 214 18.85 1.87 5.10
CA SER A 214 19.32 0.51 4.92
C SER A 214 18.76 -0.11 3.65
N LEU A 215 19.30 -1.24 3.20
CA LEU A 215 18.61 -2.08 2.24
C LEU A 215 17.58 -2.93 2.98
N SER A 216 16.34 -2.95 2.48
CA SER A 216 15.26 -3.71 3.11
C SER A 216 15.08 -5.08 2.46
N GLY A 217 15.21 -6.14 3.25
CA GLY A 217 14.91 -7.50 2.79
C GLY A 217 13.41 -7.74 2.57
N ASN A 218 12.54 -7.05 3.32
CA ASN A 218 11.09 -7.20 3.20
C ASN A 218 10.53 -6.35 2.05
N GLU A 219 10.69 -5.03 2.11
CA GLU A 219 9.98 -4.11 1.20
C GLU A 219 10.42 -4.31 -0.26
N SER A 220 11.67 -4.71 -0.48
CA SER A 220 12.20 -5.00 -1.83
C SER A 220 11.47 -6.13 -2.54
N VAL A 221 10.83 -7.06 -1.81
CA VAL A 221 10.06 -8.16 -2.42
C VAL A 221 8.82 -7.62 -3.12
N GLY A 222 8.07 -6.74 -2.46
CA GLY A 222 6.87 -6.12 -3.03
C GLY A 222 7.18 -5.27 -4.26
N ILE A 223 8.27 -4.48 -4.19
CA ILE A 223 8.75 -3.66 -5.31
C ILE A 223 9.13 -4.55 -6.51
N THR A 224 9.89 -5.62 -6.27
CA THR A 224 10.34 -6.53 -7.33
C THR A 224 9.14 -7.21 -8.00
N ARG A 225 8.17 -7.71 -7.21
CA ARG A 225 6.93 -8.31 -7.74
C ARG A 225 6.11 -7.34 -8.57
N PHE A 226 6.02 -6.08 -8.13
CA PHE A 226 5.32 -5.06 -8.90
C PHE A 226 5.99 -4.84 -10.26
N LEU A 227 7.32 -4.67 -10.30
CA LEU A 227 8.06 -4.51 -11.55
C LEU A 227 7.91 -5.73 -12.48
N MET A 228 7.89 -6.94 -11.91
CA MET A 228 7.66 -8.18 -12.66
C MET A 228 6.27 -8.26 -13.31
N SER A 229 5.28 -7.53 -12.78
CA SER A 229 3.92 -7.49 -13.32
C SER A 229 3.77 -6.67 -14.60
N ILE A 230 4.77 -5.86 -14.94
CA ILE A 230 4.75 -5.02 -16.14
C ILE A 230 4.86 -5.92 -17.37
N ASP A 231 3.86 -5.84 -18.26
CA ASP A 231 3.90 -6.56 -19.53
C ASP A 231 4.92 -5.89 -20.46
N LYS A 232 5.70 -6.72 -21.16
CA LYS A 232 6.80 -6.31 -22.05
C LYS A 232 7.77 -5.34 -21.33
N PRO A 233 8.38 -5.76 -20.21
CA PRO A 233 9.24 -4.88 -19.42
C PRO A 233 10.46 -4.43 -20.24
N SER A 234 10.82 -3.16 -20.09
CA SER A 234 12.00 -2.58 -20.74
C SER A 234 13.29 -3.23 -20.26
N ALA A 235 14.39 -3.06 -20.99
CA ALA A 235 15.71 -3.56 -20.56
C ALA A 235 16.12 -3.02 -19.18
N GLU A 236 15.77 -1.77 -18.86
CA GLU A 236 16.03 -1.16 -17.57
C GLU A 236 15.23 -1.84 -16.45
N ILE A 237 13.93 -2.09 -16.66
CA ILE A 237 13.08 -2.82 -15.70
C ILE A 237 13.60 -4.25 -15.50
N LYS A 238 13.95 -4.95 -16.59
CA LYS A 238 14.52 -6.30 -16.52
C LYS A 238 15.81 -6.31 -15.68
N LYS A 239 16.72 -5.37 -15.92
CA LYS A 239 17.98 -5.24 -15.17
C LYS A 239 17.71 -4.97 -13.69
N SER A 240 16.76 -4.07 -13.40
CA SER A 240 16.36 -3.74 -12.03
C SER A 240 15.85 -4.95 -11.25
N ILE A 241 14.93 -5.74 -11.85
CA ILE A 241 14.41 -6.99 -11.29
C ILE A 241 15.53 -8.00 -11.07
N GLN A 242 16.36 -8.23 -12.09
CA GLN A 242 17.44 -9.22 -12.03
C GLN A 242 18.43 -8.90 -10.90
N SER A 243 18.86 -7.63 -10.80
CA SER A 243 19.77 -7.19 -9.74
C SER A 243 19.16 -7.28 -8.34
N ALA A 244 17.87 -6.99 -8.18
CA ALA A 244 17.20 -7.17 -6.89
C ALA A 244 17.11 -8.64 -6.47
N VAL A 245 16.83 -9.53 -7.43
CA VAL A 245 16.81 -10.99 -7.20
C VAL A 245 18.20 -11.51 -6.87
N GLU A 246 19.24 -11.09 -7.60
CA GLU A 246 20.63 -11.46 -7.34
C GLU A 246 21.07 -10.98 -5.95
N TRP A 247 20.69 -9.76 -5.56
CA TRP A 247 20.98 -9.26 -4.22
C TRP A 247 20.27 -10.08 -3.15
N LEU A 248 18.95 -10.33 -3.27
CA LEU A 248 18.19 -11.15 -2.33
C LEU A 248 18.77 -12.56 -2.19
N GLU A 249 19.20 -13.18 -3.29
CA GLU A 249 19.86 -14.48 -3.28
C GLU A 249 21.20 -14.42 -2.53
N SER A 250 21.97 -13.34 -2.70
CA SER A 250 23.29 -13.17 -2.08
C SER A 250 23.24 -12.90 -0.57
N VAL A 251 22.16 -12.29 -0.06
CA VAL A 251 22.04 -11.89 1.35
C VAL A 251 21.17 -12.82 2.20
N LYS A 252 20.72 -13.95 1.63
CA LYS A 252 19.96 -14.95 2.36
C LYS A 252 20.79 -15.54 3.50
N ILE A 253 20.15 -15.80 4.63
CA ILE A 253 20.78 -16.35 5.82
C ILE A 253 20.27 -17.77 5.99
N VAL A 254 21.17 -18.73 5.87
CA VAL A 254 20.87 -20.16 5.96
C VAL A 254 21.20 -20.66 7.35
N GLY A 255 20.42 -21.62 7.86
CA GLY A 255 20.76 -22.35 9.07
C GLY A 255 20.23 -21.75 10.36
N ILE A 256 19.39 -20.70 10.30
CA ILE A 256 18.80 -20.08 11.50
C ILE A 256 17.31 -19.81 11.32
N LYS A 257 16.61 -19.69 12.45
CA LYS A 257 15.27 -19.09 12.54
C LYS A 257 15.08 -18.35 13.86
N THR A 258 14.06 -17.51 13.92
CA THR A 258 13.59 -16.93 15.19
C THR A 258 12.57 -17.85 15.86
N LYS A 259 12.64 -17.96 17.19
CA LYS A 259 11.69 -18.71 18.01
C LYS A 259 11.24 -17.86 19.21
N ASP A 260 9.93 -17.78 19.43
CA ASP A 260 9.38 -17.25 20.67
C ASP A 260 9.53 -18.31 21.77
N ILE A 261 10.07 -17.90 22.92
CA ILE A 261 10.20 -18.73 24.12
C ILE A 261 9.46 -18.10 25.30
N PRO A 262 8.86 -18.88 26.21
CA PRO A 262 8.33 -18.33 27.46
C PRO A 262 9.43 -17.67 28.28
N ASP A 263 9.16 -16.48 28.80
CA ASP A 263 10.03 -15.75 29.72
C ASP A 263 9.16 -14.84 30.60
N ALA A 264 8.83 -15.34 31.80
CA ALA A 264 7.97 -14.64 32.76
C ALA A 264 8.59 -13.34 33.32
N SER A 265 9.90 -13.12 33.13
CA SER A 265 10.56 -11.87 33.53
C SER A 265 10.27 -10.71 32.57
N GLN A 266 9.76 -11.01 31.37
CA GLN A 266 9.51 -10.01 30.32
C GLN A 266 8.06 -9.51 30.35
N PRO A 267 7.79 -8.26 29.93
CA PRO A 267 6.44 -7.67 29.99
C PRO A 267 5.34 -8.46 29.26
N LYS A 268 5.70 -9.21 28.21
CA LYS A 268 4.76 -10.05 27.44
C LYS A 268 4.86 -11.54 27.79
N GLY A 269 5.55 -11.89 28.87
CA GLY A 269 5.76 -13.29 29.28
C GLY A 269 6.57 -14.12 28.29
N LYS A 270 7.30 -13.49 27.37
CA LYS A 270 8.06 -14.15 26.31
C LYS A 270 9.26 -13.35 25.82
N ASP A 271 10.20 -14.07 25.23
CA ASP A 271 11.30 -13.52 24.45
C ASP A 271 11.35 -14.10 23.04
N ARG A 272 12.06 -13.43 22.13
CA ARG A 272 12.36 -13.92 20.79
C ARG A 272 13.86 -14.10 20.64
N ILE A 273 14.26 -15.34 20.42
CA ILE A 273 15.67 -15.73 20.24
C ILE A 273 15.93 -16.24 18.84
N VAL A 274 17.19 -16.23 18.43
CA VAL A 274 17.67 -16.91 17.23
C VAL A 274 18.13 -18.31 17.62
N VAL A 275 17.70 -19.33 16.89
CA VAL A 275 18.10 -20.73 17.07
C VAL A 275 18.62 -21.31 15.76
N GLU A 276 19.50 -22.29 15.85
CA GLU A 276 19.95 -23.06 14.71
C GLU A 276 18.80 -23.88 14.11
N ASP A 277 18.74 -23.89 12.78
CA ASP A 277 17.85 -24.73 11.98
C ASP A 277 18.45 -24.89 10.57
N PRO A 278 19.19 -25.99 10.31
CA PRO A 278 19.89 -26.23 9.03
C PRO A 278 19.00 -26.17 7.78
N ASN A 279 17.69 -26.36 7.94
CA ASN A 279 16.73 -26.37 6.84
C ASN A 279 16.04 -25.01 6.62
N SER A 280 16.33 -24.02 7.47
CA SER A 280 15.73 -22.69 7.38
C SER A 280 16.58 -21.73 6.55
N VAL A 281 15.88 -20.89 5.78
CA VAL A 281 16.44 -19.75 5.06
C VAL A 281 15.60 -18.52 5.41
N VAL A 282 16.25 -17.48 5.91
CA VAL A 282 15.61 -16.21 6.28
C VAL A 282 16.36 -15.02 5.68
N TRP A 283 15.71 -13.88 5.67
CA TRP A 283 16.28 -12.58 5.33
C TRP A 283 16.13 -11.65 6.52
N ALA A 284 17.12 -10.78 6.73
CA ALA A 284 17.01 -9.70 7.70
C ALA A 284 16.12 -8.58 7.16
N ARG A 285 15.48 -7.83 8.05
CA ARG A 285 14.67 -6.67 7.63
C ARG A 285 15.57 -5.53 7.16
N PHE A 286 16.74 -5.36 7.78
CA PHE A 286 17.68 -4.29 7.50
C PHE A 286 19.08 -4.84 7.23
N TYR A 287 19.68 -4.36 6.13
CA TYR A 287 21.05 -4.63 5.75
C TYR A 287 21.81 -3.31 5.57
N GLU A 288 23.07 -3.27 5.99
CA GLU A 288 23.94 -2.10 5.85
C GLU A 288 24.11 -1.70 4.37
N LEU A 289 24.07 -0.39 4.10
CA LEU A 289 24.21 0.16 2.75
C LEU A 289 25.58 -0.11 2.11
N ASP A 290 26.62 -0.33 2.91
CA ASP A 290 27.99 -0.50 2.43
C ASP A 290 28.43 -1.97 2.35
N THR A 291 27.95 -2.82 3.28
CA THR A 291 28.51 -4.16 3.49
C THR A 291 27.52 -5.31 3.28
N ASN A 292 26.22 -5.02 3.16
CA ASN A 292 25.14 -6.01 3.24
C ASN A 292 25.13 -6.86 4.52
N LYS A 293 25.74 -6.40 5.62
CA LYS A 293 25.58 -7.09 6.91
C LYS A 293 24.18 -6.81 7.48
N PRO A 294 23.48 -7.83 7.98
CA PRO A 294 22.29 -7.63 8.80
C PRO A 294 22.61 -6.77 10.02
N PHE A 295 21.68 -5.89 10.41
CA PHE A 295 21.75 -5.21 11.70
C PHE A 295 20.37 -5.10 12.35
N PHE A 296 20.39 -4.85 13.66
CA PHE A 296 19.22 -4.76 14.54
C PHE A 296 19.26 -3.44 15.27
N VAL A 297 18.12 -2.80 15.53
CA VAL A 297 18.14 -1.46 16.14
C VAL A 297 17.00 -1.29 17.13
N GLY A 298 17.33 -0.78 18.31
CA GLY A 298 16.35 -0.46 19.34
C GLY A 298 15.79 0.95 19.22
N ARG A 299 15.01 1.36 20.23
CA ARG A 299 14.48 2.74 20.35
C ARG A 299 15.56 3.81 20.52
N ASN A 300 16.79 3.42 20.87
CA ASN A 300 17.93 4.33 21.01
C ASN A 300 18.67 4.62 19.68
N SER A 301 18.21 4.06 18.55
CA SER A 301 18.83 4.23 17.23
C SER A 301 20.26 3.72 17.08
N ILE A 302 20.76 2.90 18.02
CA ILE A 302 22.10 2.32 17.93
C ILE A 302 22.01 0.97 17.21
N PRO A 303 22.62 0.81 16.01
CA PRO A 303 22.71 -0.49 15.35
C PRO A 303 23.47 -1.50 16.22
N LYS A 304 22.97 -2.73 16.22
CA LYS A 304 23.54 -3.90 16.89
C LYS A 304 23.74 -5.02 15.89
N SER A 305 24.72 -5.88 16.17
CA SER A 305 25.10 -6.96 15.26
C SER A 305 24.19 -8.18 15.38
N THR A 306 23.54 -8.35 16.52
CA THR A 306 22.66 -9.49 16.79
C THR A 306 21.31 -9.05 17.33
N LEU A 307 20.29 -9.91 17.11
CA LEU A 307 18.96 -9.67 17.64
C LEU A 307 18.96 -9.60 19.17
N ALA A 308 19.79 -10.37 19.87
CA ALA A 308 19.82 -10.44 21.33
C ALA A 308 20.26 -9.12 22.01
N GLU A 309 20.96 -8.24 21.29
CA GLU A 309 21.51 -7.00 21.83
C GLU A 309 20.52 -5.83 21.89
N ILE A 310 19.34 -5.93 21.27
CA ILE A 310 18.29 -4.90 21.36
C ILE A 310 17.27 -5.28 22.42
N GLU A 311 16.48 -4.33 22.92
CA GLU A 311 15.49 -4.57 23.96
C GLU A 311 14.41 -5.61 23.58
N ASN A 312 14.01 -6.44 24.54
CA ASN A 312 12.99 -7.50 24.36
C ASN A 312 11.71 -6.97 23.68
N GLU A 313 11.25 -5.78 24.07
CA GLU A 313 10.06 -5.16 23.50
C GLU A 313 10.13 -5.01 21.97
N ARG A 314 11.31 -4.66 21.42
CA ARG A 314 11.53 -4.59 19.97
C ARG A 314 11.75 -5.95 19.34
N ARG A 315 12.53 -6.85 19.97
CA ARG A 315 12.76 -8.22 19.45
C ARG A 315 11.44 -8.96 19.25
N VAL A 316 10.54 -8.85 20.22
CA VAL A 316 9.26 -9.55 20.23
C VAL A 316 8.20 -8.81 19.40
N GLY A 317 8.22 -7.47 19.43
CA GLY A 317 7.21 -6.61 18.81
C GLY A 317 7.43 -6.29 17.33
N TYR A 318 8.61 -6.56 16.78
CA TYR A 318 8.96 -6.21 15.40
C TYR A 318 9.67 -7.38 14.70
N ALA A 319 9.32 -7.62 13.44
CA ALA A 319 9.90 -8.70 12.64
C ALA A 319 11.24 -8.25 12.04
N TYR A 320 12.35 -8.67 12.65
CA TYR A 320 13.70 -8.43 12.14
C TYR A 320 14.21 -9.50 11.18
N TYR A 321 13.60 -10.68 11.21
CA TYR A 321 13.87 -11.78 10.28
C TYR A 321 12.56 -12.28 9.69
N GLY A 322 12.61 -12.73 8.44
CA GLY A 322 11.45 -13.32 7.77
C GLY A 322 11.82 -14.14 6.55
N VAL A 323 10.85 -14.90 6.05
CA VAL A 323 10.99 -15.73 4.84
C VAL A 323 10.52 -15.00 3.57
N TRP A 324 10.50 -13.66 3.61
CA TRP A 324 9.78 -12.80 2.67
C TRP A 324 10.12 -13.06 1.19
N ALA A 325 11.41 -13.25 0.89
CA ALA A 325 11.89 -13.44 -0.47
C ALA A 325 11.75 -14.89 -0.99
N LYS A 326 11.42 -15.86 -0.14
CA LYS A 326 11.44 -17.29 -0.51
C LYS A 326 10.58 -17.59 -1.74
N ALA A 327 9.30 -17.21 -1.70
CA ALA A 327 8.38 -17.46 -2.82
C ALA A 327 8.74 -16.65 -4.08
N LEU A 328 9.32 -15.44 -3.92
CA LEU A 328 9.81 -14.64 -5.04
C LEU A 328 10.93 -15.39 -5.79
N LEU A 329 11.91 -15.91 -5.05
CA LEU A 329 13.08 -16.57 -5.60
C LEU A 329 12.78 -17.98 -6.15
N GLU A 330 11.99 -18.77 -5.42
CA GLU A 330 11.75 -20.18 -5.75
C GLU A 330 10.65 -20.36 -6.81
N LYS A 331 9.71 -19.41 -6.94
CA LYS A 331 8.53 -19.55 -7.79
C LYS A 331 8.33 -18.38 -8.75
N ASP A 332 8.17 -17.17 -8.21
CA ASP A 332 7.69 -16.05 -9.03
C ASP A 332 8.71 -15.64 -10.09
N TYR A 333 9.99 -15.51 -9.71
CA TYR A 333 11.06 -15.09 -10.62
C TYR A 333 11.41 -16.14 -11.68
N PRO A 334 11.53 -17.45 -11.37
CA PRO A 334 11.68 -18.48 -12.39
C PRO A 334 10.59 -18.42 -13.47
N ILE A 335 9.32 -18.25 -13.07
CA ILE A 335 8.19 -18.11 -14.00
C ILE A 335 8.32 -16.83 -14.84
N TRP A 336 8.66 -15.70 -14.22
CA TRP A 336 8.86 -14.45 -14.96
C TRP A 336 10.01 -14.55 -15.98
N LYS A 337 11.10 -15.21 -15.60
CA LYS A 337 12.29 -15.38 -16.44
C LYS A 337 12.04 -16.26 -17.65
N THR A 338 11.14 -17.24 -17.61
CA THR A 338 10.76 -18.01 -18.81
C THR A 338 9.96 -17.17 -19.80
N LYS A 339 9.12 -16.24 -19.31
CA LYS A 339 8.32 -15.35 -20.17
C LYS A 339 9.15 -14.24 -20.82
N TRP A 340 10.11 -13.67 -20.10
CA TRP A 340 10.78 -12.41 -20.48
C TRP A 340 12.29 -12.50 -20.70
N LYS A 341 12.82 -13.72 -20.84
CA LYS A 341 14.24 -13.95 -21.13
C LYS A 341 14.73 -13.17 -22.34
#